data_AF-A0A7X8VXU2-F1
#
_entry.id   AF-A0A7X8VXU2-F1
#
_cell.length_a   1.000
_cell.length_b   1.000
_cell.length_c   1.000
_cell.angle_alpha   90.00
_cell.angle_beta   90.00
_cell.angle_gamma   90.00
#
_symmetry.space_group_name_H-M   'P 1'
#
loop_
_entity.id
_entity.type
_entity.pdbx_description
1 polymer ?
#
loop_
_entity_poly.entity_id
_entity_poly.type
_entity_poly.pdbx_seq_one_letter_code
_entity_poly.pdbx_strand_id
1 'polypeptide(L)' 'MMKVFTLLVLSLLGLISTAGGADYYVAANGNDEGAGSKDAPFASIGRAAAVAGPGDTVHIGPGLYREQVSFPRS' A
#
# COMPACT_ATOMS: atom_id res chain seq x y z
N MET A 1 -36.62 -21.13 10.83
CA MET A 1 -36.21 -21.13 9.40
C MET A 1 -35.77 -19.75 8.91
N MET A 2 -36.61 -18.70 9.03
CA MET A 2 -36.33 -17.38 8.42
C MET A 2 -35.16 -16.59 9.03
N LYS A 3 -34.86 -16.76 10.33
CA LYS A 3 -33.77 -16.04 11.03
C LYS A 3 -32.36 -16.49 10.59
N VAL A 4 -32.21 -17.77 10.21
CA VAL A 4 -30.93 -18.31 9.71
C VAL A 4 -30.64 -17.81 8.30
N PHE A 5 -31.68 -17.67 7.47
CA PHE A 5 -31.57 -17.07 6.14
C PHE A 5 -31.15 -15.60 6.23
N THR A 6 -31.70 -14.84 7.18
CA THR A 6 -31.30 -13.45 7.44
C THR A 6 -29.84 -13.33 7.90
N LEU A 7 -29.35 -14.22 8.77
CA LEU A 7 -27.96 -14.23 9.22
C LEU A 7 -26.98 -14.60 8.09
N LEU A 8 -27.38 -15.49 7.18
CA LEU A 8 -26.58 -15.92 6.04
C LEU A 8 -26.46 -14.82 4.97
N VAL A 9 -27.54 -14.06 4.75
CA VAL A 9 -27.52 -12.88 3.86
C VAL A 9 -26.67 -11.76 4.47
N LEU A 10 -26.70 -11.53 5.79
CA LEU A 10 -25.88 -10.50 6.44
C LEU A 10 -24.38 -10.83 6.42
N SER A 11 -24.02 -12.12 6.49
CA SER A 11 -22.64 -12.59 6.31
C SER A 11 -22.13 -12.40 4.87
N LEU A 12 -23.01 -12.36 3.88
CA LEU A 12 -22.65 -12.24 2.47
C LEU A 12 -22.45 -10.77 2.01
N LEU A 13 -23.04 -9.80 2.71
CA LEU A 13 -22.84 -8.36 2.44
C LEU A 13 -21.49 -7.81 2.94
N GLY A 14 -20.75 -8.56 3.77
CA GLY A 14 -19.48 -8.11 4.36
C GLY A 14 -18.24 -8.22 3.46
N LEU A 15 -18.36 -8.78 2.24
CA LEU A 15 -17.21 -9.07 1.35
C LEU A 15 -16.98 -8.04 0.24
N ILE A 16 -17.60 -6.86 0.31
CA ILE A 16 -17.36 -5.81 -0.68
C ILE A 16 -16.05 -5.08 -0.32
N SER A 17 -14.92 -5.74 -0.52
CA SER A 17 -13.61 -5.08 -0.48
C SER A 17 -13.42 -4.30 -1.76
N THR A 18 -13.45 -2.97 -1.68
CA THR A 18 -13.03 -2.12 -2.79
C THR A 18 -11.53 -2.34 -3.00
N ALA A 19 -11.16 -2.99 -4.09
CA ALA A 19 -9.77 -3.13 -4.51
C ALA A 19 -9.23 -1.77 -4.98
N GLY A 20 -8.94 -0.87 -4.04
CA GLY A 20 -8.11 0.31 -4.25
C GLY A 20 -6.64 -0.08 -4.08
N GLY A 21 -5.75 0.62 -4.78
CA GLY A 21 -4.31 0.41 -4.55
C GLY A 21 -3.87 0.89 -3.17
N ALA A 22 -2.73 0.37 -2.74
CA ALA A 22 -2.11 0.69 -1.46
C ALA A 22 -1.35 2.03 -1.53
N ASP A 23 -1.26 2.70 -0.39
CA ASP A 23 -0.40 3.88 -0.20
C ASP A 23 0.91 3.48 0.46
N TYR A 24 2.03 3.77 -0.19
CA TYR A 24 3.37 3.64 0.38
C TYR A 24 3.99 5.01 0.63
N TYR A 25 4.84 5.11 1.65
CA TYR A 25 5.49 6.34 2.08
C TYR A 25 7.00 6.18 2.07
N VAL A 26 7.69 7.20 1.59
CA VAL A 26 9.16 7.29 1.58
C VAL A 26 9.58 8.51 2.36
N ALA A 27 10.56 8.36 3.24
CA ALA A 27 11.17 9.45 3.99
C ALA A 27 12.70 9.29 4.00
N ALA A 28 13.44 10.39 3.91
CA ALA A 28 14.91 10.35 3.87
C ALA A 28 15.56 9.72 5.13
N ASN A 29 14.83 9.66 6.25
CA ASN A 29 15.22 8.99 7.49
C ASN A 29 14.43 7.70 7.78
N GLY A 30 13.79 7.12 6.75
CA GLY A 30 13.01 5.89 6.84
C GLY A 30 13.88 4.63 6.94
N ASN A 31 13.24 3.46 6.76
CA ASN A 31 13.91 2.16 6.76
C ASN A 31 13.33 1.24 5.65
N ASP A 32 14.18 0.72 4.77
CA ASP A 32 13.77 -0.15 3.66
C ASP A 32 13.32 -1.56 4.08
N GLU A 33 13.62 -1.95 5.32
CA GLU A 33 13.09 -3.15 5.97
C GLU A 33 11.70 -2.90 6.62
N GLY A 34 11.24 -1.64 6.65
CA GLY A 34 9.93 -1.26 7.16
C GLY A 34 8.77 -1.71 6.28
N ALA A 35 7.55 -1.39 6.70
CA ALA A 35 6.33 -1.74 5.96
C ALA A 35 6.00 -0.76 4.82
N GLY A 36 6.67 0.40 4.76
CA GLY A 36 6.33 1.48 3.84
C GLY A 36 5.04 2.23 4.22
N SER A 37 4.56 2.06 5.45
CA SER A 37 3.41 2.80 5.96
C SER A 37 3.81 4.21 6.38
N LYS A 38 2.83 5.08 6.66
CA LYS A 38 3.10 6.45 7.11
C LYS A 38 3.94 6.52 8.40
N ASP A 39 3.75 5.55 9.30
CA ASP A 39 4.48 5.46 10.58
C ASP A 39 5.83 4.73 10.46
N ALA A 40 6.00 3.93 9.39
CA ALA A 40 7.22 3.18 9.10
C ALA A 40 7.57 3.28 7.61
N PRO A 41 7.94 4.49 7.12
CA PRO A 41 8.20 4.73 5.71
C PRO A 41 9.48 4.03 5.26
N PHE A 42 9.56 3.73 3.96
CA PHE A 42 10.80 3.30 3.33
C PHE A 42 11.84 4.42 3.33
N ALA A 43 13.12 4.05 3.27
CA ALA A 43 14.23 4.99 3.15
C ALA A 43 14.48 5.40 1.69
N SER A 44 14.18 4.52 0.73
CA SER A 44 14.46 4.71 -0.70
C SER A 44 13.20 4.68 -1.57
N ILE A 45 13.24 5.44 -2.66
CA ILE A 45 12.24 5.44 -3.72
C ILE A 45 12.31 4.12 -4.49
N GLY A 46 13.51 3.58 -4.71
CA GLY A 46 13.69 2.29 -5.36
C GLY A 46 13.01 1.13 -4.61
N ARG A 47 13.06 1.12 -3.27
CA ARG A 47 12.33 0.11 -2.47
C ARG A 47 10.83 0.21 -2.68
N ALA A 48 10.28 1.42 -2.64
CA ALA A 48 8.86 1.65 -2.88
C ALA A 48 8.44 1.21 -4.31
N ALA A 49 9.24 1.54 -5.32
CA ALA A 49 8.98 1.14 -6.70
C ALA A 49 9.01 -0.38 -6.92
N ALA A 50 9.81 -1.12 -6.13
CA ALA A 50 9.89 -2.57 -6.21
C ALA A 50 8.63 -3.27 -5.65
N VAL A 51 7.97 -2.66 -4.66
CA VAL A 51 6.77 -3.24 -4.00
C VAL A 51 5.45 -2.72 -4.57
N ALA A 52 5.43 -1.51 -5.13
CA ALA A 52 4.23 -0.90 -5.68
C ALA A 52 3.69 -1.72 -6.87
N GLY A 53 2.40 -2.02 -6.82
CA GLY A 53 1.62 -2.67 -7.87
C GLY A 53 0.66 -1.71 -8.59
N PRO A 54 -0.13 -2.22 -9.56
CA PRO A 54 -1.10 -1.42 -10.27
C PRO A 54 -2.13 -0.79 -9.34
N GLY A 55 -2.31 0.53 -9.46
CA GLY A 55 -3.26 1.31 -8.66
C GLY A 55 -2.67 1.87 -7.36
N ASP A 56 -1.50 1.40 -6.93
CA ASP A 56 -0.82 1.89 -5.73
C ASP A 56 -0.29 3.32 -5.92
N THR A 57 -0.16 4.04 -4.82
CA THR A 57 0.41 5.40 -4.79
C THR A 57 1.61 5.44 -3.86
N VAL A 58 2.71 6.03 -4.33
CA VAL A 58 3.91 6.26 -3.51
C VAL A 58 4.04 7.74 -3.18
N HIS A 59 3.95 8.07 -1.89
CA HIS A 59 4.11 9.41 -1.34
C HIS A 59 5.57 9.63 -0.92
N ILE A 60 6.26 10.55 -1.58
CA ILE A 60 7.66 10.86 -1.30
C ILE A 60 7.72 12.11 -0.43
N GLY A 61 8.20 11.96 0.80
CA GLY A 61 8.43 13.07 1.72
C GLY A 61 9.62 13.95 1.29
N PRO A 62 9.72 15.17 1.83
CA PRO A 62 10.81 16.08 1.49
C PRO A 62 12.17 15.48 1.86
N GLY A 63 13.15 15.67 0.99
CA GLY A 63 14.50 15.16 1.22
C GLY A 63 15.30 15.05 -0.07
N LEU A 64 16.61 14.82 0.08
CA LEU A 64 17.50 14.53 -1.05
C LEU A 64 17.73 13.03 -1.12
N TYR A 65 17.22 12.40 -2.18
CA TYR A 65 17.36 10.97 -2.44
C TYR A 65 18.40 10.77 -3.55
N ARG A 66 19.61 10.33 -3.19
CA ARG A 66 20.72 10.13 -4.13
C ARG A 66 20.74 8.68 -4.61
N GLU A 67 19.82 8.34 -5.50
CA GLU A 67 19.66 6.99 -6.03
C GLU A 67 19.32 6.99 -7.53
N GLN A 68 19.54 5.86 -8.19
CA GLN A 68 19.03 5.60 -9.53
C GLN A 68 17.76 4.77 -9.41
N VAL A 69 16.61 5.35 -9.75
CA VAL A 69 15.32 4.66 -9.69
C VAL A 69 15.05 3.97 -11.03
N SER A 70 14.72 2.68 -10.98
CA SER A 70 14.23 1.92 -12.13
C SER A 70 12.74 1.65 -11.96
N PHE A 71 11.95 1.91 -13.00
CA PHE A 71 10.51 1.61 -13.05
C PHE A 71 10.29 0.42 -13.99
N PRO A 72 10.37 -0.83 -13.50
CA PRO A 72 10.32 -2.01 -14.37
C PRO A 72 8.93 -2.32 -14.93
N ARG A 73 7.88 -1.63 -14.46
CA ARG A 73 6.46 -1.95 -14.73
C ARG A 73 5.63 -0.72 -15.11
N SER A 74 6.24 0.24 -15.80
CA SER A 74 5.61 1.48 -16.30
C SER A 74 5.00 1.29 -17.69
#